data_AF-A0AA50KAJ9-F1
#
_entry.id   AF-A0AA50KAJ9-F1
#
_cell.length_a   1.000
_cell.length_b   1.000
_cell.length_c   1.000
_cell.angle_alpha   90.00
_cell.angle_beta   90.00
_cell.angle_gamma   90.00
#
_symmetry.space_group_name_H-M   'P 1'
#
loop_
_entity.id
_entity.type
_entity.pdbx_description
1 polymer ?
#
loop_
_entity_poly.entity_id
_entity_poly.type
_entity_poly.pdbx_seq_one_letter_code
_entity_poly.pdbx_strand_id
1 'polypeptide(L)'
;MNILLTLFLALFASASFACFAPPEGLSDSHELIFAERVGVSFVLFISALTFRFLSQKTRLWVPALLGLSFGYVPVVMYVLFMEGIAGPGGACGRPELLEMANVILIGTTVLALYECIYWFRRKRKNGL
;
A
#
# COMPACT_ATOMS: atom_id res chain seq x y z
N MET A 1 1.27 24.56 -32.92
CA MET A 1 1.78 23.97 -31.67
C MET A 1 0.89 24.30 -30.46
N ASN A 2 0.43 25.54 -30.29
CA ASN A 2 -0.45 25.92 -29.17
C ASN A 2 -1.82 25.21 -29.15
N ILE A 3 -2.43 24.95 -30.32
CA ILE A 3 -3.76 24.30 -30.41
C ILE A 3 -3.71 22.82 -30.01
N LEU A 4 -2.61 22.12 -30.34
CA LEU A 4 -2.38 20.74 -29.94
C LEU A 4 -2.11 20.64 -28.43
N LEU A 5 -1.41 21.62 -27.87
CA LEU A 5 -1.15 21.70 -26.44
C LEU A 5 -2.45 21.95 -25.65
N THR A 6 -3.32 22.86 -26.12
CA THR A 6 -4.61 23.13 -25.49
C THR A 6 -5.58 21.97 -25.61
N LEU A 7 -5.58 21.25 -26.74
CA LEU A 7 -6.40 20.04 -26.91
C LEU A 7 -5.92 18.92 -25.97
N PHE A 8 -4.60 18.74 -25.84
CA PHE A 8 -3.99 17.78 -24.93
C PHE A 8 -4.29 18.11 -23.46
N LEU A 9 -4.19 19.39 -23.07
CA LEU A 9 -4.55 19.87 -21.74
C LEU A 9 -6.05 19.72 -21.44
N ALA A 10 -6.92 19.96 -22.42
CA ALA A 10 -8.37 19.82 -22.25
C ALA A 10 -8.81 18.34 -22.14
N LEU A 11 -8.20 17.45 -22.91
CA LEU A 11 -8.42 16.00 -22.82
C LEU A 11 -7.91 15.44 -21.48
N PHE A 12 -6.75 15.89 -21.00
CA PHE A 12 -6.24 15.48 -19.69
C PHE A 12 -7.01 16.09 -18.52
N ALA A 13 -7.49 17.33 -18.65
CA ALA A 13 -8.38 17.95 -17.65
C ALA A 13 -9.69 17.17 -17.50
N SER A 14 -10.21 16.59 -18.60
CA SER A 14 -11.35 15.68 -18.56
C SER A 14 -11.04 14.30 -17.97
N ALA A 15 -9.79 13.97 -17.68
CA ALA A 15 -9.41 12.77 -16.93
C ALA A 15 -9.17 13.06 -15.43
N SER A 16 -8.98 14.34 -15.08
CA SER A 16 -8.88 14.82 -13.69
C SER A 16 -10.21 15.41 -13.24
N PHE A 17 -11.23 14.57 -13.06
CA PHE A 17 -12.48 15.01 -12.45
C PHE A 17 -12.25 15.25 -10.95
N ALA A 18 -12.10 16.51 -10.55
CA ALA A 18 -12.51 16.90 -9.20
C ALA A 18 -14.02 16.60 -9.09
N CYS A 19 -14.41 15.74 -8.16
CA CYS A 19 -15.80 15.31 -7.96
C CYS A 19 -16.64 16.53 -7.57
N PHE A 20 -17.31 17.12 -8.55
CA PHE A 20 -18.22 18.24 -8.33
C PHE A 20 -19.47 17.83 -7.54
N ALA A 21 -19.85 16.54 -7.61
CA ALA A 21 -20.89 15.93 -6.79
C ALA A 21 -20.47 14.49 -6.46
N PRO A 22 -19.94 14.22 -5.26
CA PRO A 22 -19.59 12.86 -4.90
C PRO A 22 -20.84 12.04 -4.63
N PRO A 23 -20.86 10.75 -5.01
CA PRO A 23 -21.89 9.83 -4.53
C PRO A 23 -21.78 9.70 -3.00
N GLU A 24 -22.92 9.65 -2.33
CA GLU A 24 -22.97 9.45 -0.88
C GLU A 24 -22.23 8.16 -0.49
N GLY A 25 -21.35 8.24 0.52
CA GLY A 25 -20.60 7.08 1.05
C GLY A 25 -19.25 6.78 0.36
N LEU A 26 -18.78 7.60 -0.59
CA LEU A 26 -17.49 7.38 -1.25
C LEU A 26 -16.30 7.43 -0.27
N SER A 27 -16.32 8.35 0.71
CA SER A 27 -15.30 8.41 1.77
C SER A 27 -15.22 7.11 2.57
N ASP A 28 -16.38 6.60 2.98
CA ASP A 28 -16.49 5.44 3.87
C ASP A 28 -16.04 4.18 3.13
N SER A 29 -16.31 4.10 1.83
CA SER A 29 -15.80 3.03 0.97
C SER A 29 -14.26 3.02 0.89
N HIS A 30 -13.60 4.19 0.84
CA HIS A 30 -12.14 4.27 0.78
C HIS A 30 -11.50 3.83 2.10
N GLU A 31 -12.12 4.18 3.23
CA GLU A 31 -11.67 3.73 4.55
C GLU A 31 -11.80 2.22 4.71
N LEU A 32 -12.90 1.65 4.23
CA LEU A 32 -13.12 0.20 4.26
C LEU A 32 -12.11 -0.57 3.38
N ILE A 33 -11.88 -0.09 2.15
CA ILE A 33 -10.88 -0.67 1.23
C ILE A 33 -9.46 -0.53 1.81
N PHE A 34 -9.17 0.60 2.45
CA PHE A 34 -7.89 0.81 3.13
C PHE A 34 -7.70 -0.21 4.25
N ALA A 35 -8.69 -0.37 5.13
CA ALA A 35 -8.64 -1.33 6.24
C ALA A 35 -8.48 -2.77 5.74
N GLU A 36 -9.21 -3.17 4.70
CA GLU A 36 -9.12 -4.49 4.09
C GLU A 36 -7.70 -4.77 3.57
N ARG A 37 -7.15 -3.86 2.77
CA ARG A 37 -5.82 -4.02 2.16
C ARG A 37 -4.70 -4.02 3.20
N VAL A 38 -4.80 -3.17 4.23
CA VAL A 38 -3.87 -3.17 5.35
C VAL A 38 -3.97 -4.49 6.14
N GLY A 39 -5.17 -5.00 6.36
CA GLY A 39 -5.41 -6.28 7.01
C GLY A 39 -4.74 -7.44 6.25
N VAL A 40 -4.94 -7.52 4.93
CA VAL A 40 -4.27 -8.53 4.08
C VAL A 40 -2.75 -8.40 4.14
N SER A 41 -2.24 -7.16 4.07
CA SER A 41 -0.81 -6.88 4.15
C SER A 41 -0.19 -7.32 5.48
N PHE A 42 -0.91 -7.16 6.59
CA PHE A 42 -0.48 -7.61 7.91
C PHE A 42 -0.35 -9.13 7.96
N VAL A 43 -1.32 -9.87 7.43
CA VAL A 43 -1.25 -11.34 7.34
C VAL A 43 -0.06 -11.79 6.49
N LEU A 44 0.15 -11.16 5.33
CA LEU A 44 1.33 -11.43 4.48
C LEU A 44 2.63 -11.17 5.21
N PHE A 45 2.72 -10.08 5.97
CA PHE A 45 3.90 -9.74 6.76
C PHE A 45 4.20 -10.78 7.85
N ILE A 46 3.18 -11.23 8.59
CA ILE A 46 3.33 -12.31 9.58
C ILE A 46 3.79 -13.61 8.91
N SER A 47 3.27 -13.93 7.73
CA SER A 47 3.70 -15.11 6.98
C SER A 47 5.19 -14.99 6.56
N ALA A 48 5.63 -13.81 6.10
CA ALA A 48 7.01 -13.53 5.73
C ALA A 48 7.97 -13.69 6.93
N LEU A 49 7.58 -13.17 8.10
CA LEU A 49 8.32 -13.35 9.34
C LEU A 49 8.39 -14.83 9.75
N THR A 50 7.29 -15.57 9.58
CA THR A 50 7.24 -17.00 9.90
C THR A 50 8.18 -17.80 8.99
N PHE A 51 8.18 -17.57 7.68
CA PHE A 51 9.12 -18.20 6.76
C PHE A 51 10.57 -17.88 7.09
N ARG A 52 10.85 -16.63 7.49
CA ARG A 52 12.19 -16.24 7.94
C ARG A 52 12.58 -16.92 9.24
N PHE A 53 11.66 -17.02 10.19
CA PHE A 53 11.91 -17.66 11.47
C PHE A 53 12.23 -19.15 11.31
N LEU A 54 11.52 -19.85 10.42
CA LEU A 54 11.76 -21.25 10.10
C LEU A 54 13.08 -21.46 9.34
N SER A 55 13.48 -20.52 8.48
CA SER A 55 14.70 -20.65 7.67
C SER A 55 15.97 -20.17 8.38
N GLN A 56 15.93 -19.00 9.02
CA GLN A 56 17.09 -18.37 9.66
C GLN A 56 16.69 -17.32 10.72
N LYS A 57 16.61 -17.78 11.98
CA LYS A 57 16.29 -16.93 13.15
C LYS A 57 17.22 -15.72 13.33
N THR A 58 18.51 -15.85 12.98
CA THR A 58 19.51 -14.79 13.19
C THR A 58 19.34 -13.56 12.28
N ARG A 59 18.57 -13.68 11.19
CA ARG A 59 18.34 -12.57 10.23
C ARG A 59 16.86 -12.22 10.11
N LEU A 60 16.10 -12.35 11.20
CA LEU A 60 14.70 -11.93 11.28
C LEU A 60 14.54 -10.40 11.14
N TRP A 61 15.57 -9.64 11.52
CA TRP A 61 15.56 -8.18 11.44
C TRP A 61 15.43 -7.65 10.00
N VAL A 62 15.82 -8.42 8.99
CA VAL A 62 15.77 -8.00 7.58
C VAL A 62 14.32 -7.80 7.09
N PRO A 63 13.44 -8.83 7.13
CA PRO A 63 12.04 -8.62 6.77
C PRO A 63 11.34 -7.66 7.72
N ALA A 64 11.71 -7.63 9.00
CA ALA A 64 11.12 -6.69 9.96
C ALA A 64 11.39 -5.23 9.58
N LEU A 65 12.62 -4.89 9.21
CA LEU A 65 13.01 -3.53 8.83
C LEU A 65 12.35 -3.10 7.52
N LEU A 66 12.25 -4.02 6.55
CA LEU A 66 11.53 -3.78 5.29
C LEU A 66 10.03 -3.56 5.53
N GLY A 67 9.37 -4.43 6.27
CA GLY A 67 7.95 -4.26 6.60
C GLY A 67 7.66 -2.97 7.36
N LEU A 68 8.55 -2.59 8.29
CA LEU A 68 8.44 -1.33 9.02
C LEU A 68 8.61 -0.13 8.07
N SER A 69 9.52 -0.18 7.10
CA SER A 69 9.69 0.89 6.12
C SER A 69 8.46 1.07 5.23
N PHE A 70 7.81 -0.02 4.80
CA PHE A 70 6.58 0.03 4.01
C PHE A 70 5.38 0.49 4.84
N GLY A 71 5.33 0.17 6.14
CA GLY A 71 4.23 0.54 7.02
C GLY A 71 4.35 1.94 7.63
N TYR A 72 5.56 2.41 7.93
CA TYR A 72 5.78 3.64 8.68
C TYR A 72 5.24 4.88 7.97
N VAL A 73 5.62 5.09 6.71
CA VAL A 73 5.20 6.27 5.94
C VAL A 73 3.67 6.33 5.78
N PRO A 74 2.99 5.24 5.35
CA PRO A 74 1.54 5.20 5.28
C PRO A 74 0.81 5.42 6.60
N VAL A 75 1.31 4.86 7.71
CA VAL A 75 0.70 5.04 9.04
C VAL A 75 0.82 6.47 9.51
N VAL A 76 1.98 7.09 9.35
CA VAL A 76 2.18 8.52 9.69
C VAL A 76 1.25 9.40 8.85
N MET A 77 1.16 9.13 7.55
CA MET A 77 0.25 9.86 6.67
C MET A 77 -1.22 9.66 7.07
N TYR A 78 -1.65 8.44 7.38
CA TYR A 78 -3.00 8.17 7.88
C TYR A 78 -3.32 9.01 9.12
N VAL A 79 -2.41 9.07 10.10
CA VAL A 79 -2.59 9.90 11.31
C VAL A 79 -2.73 11.37 10.94
N LEU A 80 -1.86 11.90 10.07
CA LEU A 80 -1.93 13.30 9.64
C LEU A 80 -3.25 13.63 8.90
N PHE A 81 -3.82 12.66 8.17
CA PHE A 81 -5.14 12.81 7.54
C PHE A 81 -6.29 12.76 8.55
N MET A 82 -6.19 11.93 9.58
CA MET A 82 -7.21 11.85 10.64
C MET A 82 -7.18 13.09 11.54
N GLU A 83 -6.01 13.67 11.78
CA GLU A 83 -5.85 14.93 12.51
C GLU A 83 -6.20 16.17 11.66
N GLY A 84 -6.49 15.99 10.36
CA GLY A 84 -6.85 17.07 9.44
C GLY A 84 -5.69 17.99 9.05
N ILE A 85 -4.45 17.62 9.39
CA ILE A 85 -3.23 18.40 9.13
C ILE A 85 -2.80 18.24 7.66
N ALA A 86 -2.91 17.02 7.10
CA ALA A 86 -2.53 16.72 5.71
C ALA A 86 -3.60 17.13 4.67
N GLY A 87 -4.68 17.79 5.11
CA GLY A 87 -5.75 18.29 4.25
C GLY A 87 -7.10 17.65 4.59
N PRO A 88 -8.20 18.42 4.56
CA PRO A 88 -9.52 17.85 4.71
C PRO A 88 -9.79 16.96 3.49
N GLY A 89 -10.08 15.68 3.72
CA GLY A 89 -10.55 14.78 2.66
C GLY A 89 -11.63 15.50 1.86
N GLY A 90 -11.40 15.67 0.56
CA GLY A 90 -12.27 16.48 -0.29
C GLY A 90 -13.60 15.79 -0.56
N ALA A 91 -14.45 16.45 -1.34
CA ALA A 91 -15.72 15.90 -1.80
C ALA A 91 -15.54 14.49 -2.44
N CYS A 92 -14.44 14.24 -3.14
CA CYS A 92 -14.08 12.91 -3.70
C CYS A 92 -13.70 11.81 -2.70
N GLY A 93 -13.86 12.03 -1.39
CA GLY A 93 -13.25 11.17 -0.40
C GLY A 93 -11.73 11.31 -0.40
N ARG A 94 -11.02 10.23 -0.04
CA ARG A 94 -9.58 10.23 0.21
C ARG A 94 -8.82 9.24 -0.70
N PRO A 95 -8.55 9.58 -1.97
CA PRO A 95 -7.84 8.68 -2.90
C PRO A 95 -6.40 8.37 -2.46
N GLU A 96 -5.79 9.25 -1.67
CA GLU A 96 -4.45 9.06 -1.12
C GLU A 96 -4.39 7.83 -0.19
N LEU A 97 -5.49 7.50 0.51
CA LEU A 97 -5.58 6.28 1.31
C LEU A 97 -5.47 5.03 0.42
N LEU A 98 -6.15 5.01 -0.73
CA LEU A 98 -6.09 3.89 -1.68
C LEU A 98 -4.67 3.66 -2.19
N GLU A 99 -3.96 4.74 -2.53
CA GLU A 99 -2.57 4.66 -2.98
C GLU A 99 -1.64 4.18 -1.87
N MET A 100 -1.80 4.67 -0.64
CA MET A 100 -1.04 4.21 0.52
C MET A 100 -1.27 2.72 0.79
N ALA A 101 -2.53 2.27 0.75
CA ALA A 101 -2.87 0.86 0.88
C ALA A 101 -2.27 0.00 -0.25
N ASN A 102 -2.27 0.48 -1.49
CA ASN A 102 -1.63 -0.20 -2.62
C ASN A 102 -0.13 -0.39 -2.38
N VAL A 103 0.57 0.67 -1.94
CA VAL A 103 2.01 0.63 -1.68
C VAL A 103 2.33 -0.40 -0.59
N ILE A 104 1.58 -0.42 0.52
CA ILE A 104 1.75 -1.41 1.59
C ILE A 104 1.53 -2.83 1.04
N LEU A 105 0.43 -3.05 0.32
CA LEU A 105 0.06 -4.37 -0.18
C LEU A 105 1.08 -4.90 -1.17
N ILE A 106 1.51 -4.09 -2.14
CA ILE A 106 2.52 -4.48 -3.13
C ILE A 106 3.85 -4.76 -2.43
N GLY A 107 4.30 -3.88 -1.53
CA GLY A 107 5.56 -4.05 -0.79
C GLY A 107 5.59 -5.31 0.05
N THR A 108 4.52 -5.57 0.81
CA THR A 108 4.40 -6.78 1.64
C THR A 108 4.23 -8.05 0.82
N THR A 109 3.55 -7.99 -0.33
CA THR A 109 3.43 -9.12 -1.27
C THR A 109 4.79 -9.51 -1.85
N VAL A 110 5.58 -8.53 -2.32
CA VAL A 110 6.94 -8.78 -2.83
C VAL A 110 7.83 -9.37 -1.73
N LEU A 111 7.75 -8.84 -0.51
CA LEU A 111 8.49 -9.35 0.64
C LEU A 111 8.12 -10.81 0.97
N ALA A 112 6.82 -11.12 1.01
CA ALA A 112 6.32 -12.47 1.29
C ALA A 112 6.74 -13.46 0.20
N LEU A 113 6.66 -13.08 -1.08
CA LEU A 113 7.13 -13.89 -2.21
C LEU A 113 8.64 -14.16 -2.12
N TYR A 114 9.42 -13.13 -1.82
CA TYR A 114 10.86 -13.27 -1.65
C TYR A 114 11.21 -14.27 -0.53
N GLU A 115 10.59 -14.14 0.65
CA GLU A 115 10.86 -15.04 1.77
C GLU A 115 10.36 -16.47 1.51
N CYS A 116 9.22 -16.61 0.82
CA CYS A 116 8.70 -17.90 0.39
C CYS A 116 9.68 -18.62 -0.56
N ILE A 117 10.16 -17.94 -1.61
CA ILE A 117 11.16 -18.48 -2.54
C ILE A 117 12.46 -18.83 -1.82
N TYR A 118 12.91 -17.95 -0.91
CA TYR A 118 14.11 -18.16 -0.12
C TYR A 118 13.99 -19.41 0.76
N TRP A 119 12.85 -19.57 1.44
CA TRP A 119 12.55 -20.73 2.27
C TRP A 119 12.56 -22.03 1.44
N PHE A 120 11.87 -22.06 0.29
CA PHE A 120 11.86 -23.22 -0.61
C PHE A 120 13.26 -23.60 -1.10
N ARG A 121 14.08 -22.62 -1.51
CA ARG A 121 15.46 -22.86 -1.95
C ARG A 121 16.31 -23.45 -0.84
N ARG A 122 16.14 -22.98 0.39
CA ARG A 122 16.88 -23.49 1.56
C ARG A 122 16.44 -24.89 1.94
N LYS A 123 15.13 -25.16 1.92
CA LYS A 123 14.56 -26.48 2.15
C LYS A 123 15.14 -27.51 1.16
N ARG A 124 15.15 -27.18 -0.15
CA ARG A 124 15.74 -28.04 -1.19
C ARG A 124 17.24 -28.30 -0.98
N LYS A 125 18.02 -27.30 -0.57
CA LYS A 125 19.46 -27.46 -0.30
C LYS A 125 19.75 -28.35 0.92
N ASN A 126 18.86 -28.33 1.92
CA ASN A 126 19.03 -29.07 3.15
C ASN A 126 18.37 -30.47 3.12
N GLY A 127 17.77 -30.88 1.99
CA GLY A 127 17.22 -32.23 1.79
C GLY A 127 15.98 -32.57 2.63
N LEU A 128 15.24 -31.56 3.10
CA LEU A 128 13.97 -31.70 3.85
C LEU A 128 12.74 -31.58 2.93
#